data_AF-K1ZUS7-F1
#
_entry.id   AF-K1ZUS7-F1
#
_cell.length_a   1.000
_cell.length_b   1.000
_cell.length_c   1.000
_cell.angle_alpha   90.00
_cell.angle_beta   90.00
_cell.angle_gamma   90.00
#
_symmetry.space_group_name_H-M   'P 1'
#
loop_
_entity.id
_entity.type
_entity.pdbx_description
1 polymer ?
#
loop_
_entity_poly.entity_id
_entity_poly.type
_entity_poly.pdbx_seq_one_letter_code
_entity_poly.pdbx_strand_id
1 'polypeptide(L)'
;ADGTYIDVNEAFQVITGYSRDEVIGKSSTEVGLWADPDARMVMLKLLNQHEHVRNLDVRFRVKSGEVREMIWSADVIEYDGEACLIAISRDVTDQRQMEKELLESDARLYMKHEELKNVFHQMEVIRREWEEIMDCISDMFILADQFGKIRRFNRAVETFTGKAHRDIVGRDCEAFLKEHGLGAHLASPDLELLHKETGKWFVVKRHAFPNAEVDGSSREVVIINETTSIRRRTGHEAPQAATEVSAAN
;
A
#
# COMPACT_ATOMS: atom_id res chain seq x y z
N ALA A 1 24.25 36.30 -41.61
CA ALA A 1 22.87 36.04 -42.07
C ALA A 1 21.89 36.87 -41.24
N ASP A 2 20.87 37.41 -41.89
CA ASP A 2 19.76 38.19 -41.29
C ASP A 2 18.75 37.32 -40.50
N GLY A 3 18.84 35.99 -40.65
CA GLY A 3 18.05 35.01 -39.91
C GLY A 3 16.69 34.72 -40.53
N THR A 4 16.49 35.10 -41.79
CA THR A 4 15.28 34.92 -42.58
C THR A 4 15.15 33.47 -43.07
N TYR A 5 13.95 32.88 -42.98
CA TYR A 5 13.71 31.53 -43.49
C TYR A 5 13.69 31.51 -45.03
N ILE A 6 14.60 30.73 -45.59
CA ILE A 6 14.69 30.44 -47.04
C ILE A 6 13.88 29.20 -47.40
N ASP A 7 13.87 28.19 -46.52
CA ASP A 7 13.08 26.97 -46.65
C ASP A 7 12.77 26.34 -45.28
N VAL A 8 11.70 25.55 -45.22
CA VAL A 8 11.34 24.68 -44.09
C VAL A 8 10.79 23.35 -44.62
N ASN A 9 11.11 22.26 -43.94
CA ASN A 9 10.57 20.95 -44.28
C ASN A 9 9.16 20.73 -43.69
N GLU A 10 8.54 19.59 -44.03
CA GLU A 10 7.23 19.21 -43.50
C GLU A 10 7.24 19.03 -41.97
N ALA A 11 8.31 18.44 -41.41
CA ALA A 11 8.43 18.23 -39.97
C ALA A 11 8.39 19.55 -39.18
N PHE A 12 9.01 20.62 -39.68
CA PHE A 12 8.91 21.95 -39.10
C PHE A 12 7.45 22.42 -39.05
N GLN A 13 6.70 22.23 -40.15
CA GLN A 13 5.30 22.66 -40.22
C GLN A 13 4.42 21.89 -39.25
N VAL A 14 4.64 20.57 -39.14
CA VAL A 14 3.91 19.70 -38.22
C VAL A 14 4.18 20.07 -36.75
N ILE A 15 5.46 20.25 -36.38
CA ILE A 15 5.84 20.53 -34.98
C ILE A 15 5.46 21.95 -34.58
N THR A 16 5.71 22.95 -35.43
CA THR A 16 5.52 24.36 -35.07
C THR A 16 4.11 24.87 -35.39
N GLY A 17 3.35 24.18 -36.24
CA GLY A 17 2.03 24.57 -36.69
C GLY A 17 2.00 25.74 -37.68
N TYR A 18 3.17 26.28 -38.08
CA TYR A 18 3.27 27.29 -39.11
C TYR A 18 3.39 26.64 -40.49
N SER A 19 2.65 27.14 -41.48
CA SER A 19 2.87 26.70 -42.86
C SER A 19 4.14 27.30 -43.43
N ARG A 20 4.68 26.68 -44.49
CA ARG A 20 5.82 27.24 -45.25
C ARG A 20 5.57 28.70 -45.64
N ASP A 21 4.44 28.99 -46.28
CA ASP A 21 4.12 30.34 -46.77
C ASP A 21 4.03 31.40 -45.64
N GLU A 22 3.73 30.98 -44.41
CA GLU A 22 3.67 31.88 -43.26
C GLU A 22 5.06 32.27 -42.73
N VAL A 23 6.10 31.47 -42.98
CA VAL A 23 7.44 31.64 -42.40
C VAL A 23 8.49 32.09 -43.40
N ILE A 24 8.36 31.72 -44.67
CA ILE A 24 9.33 32.10 -45.71
C ILE A 24 9.39 33.62 -45.82
N GLY A 25 10.61 34.17 -45.85
CA GLY A 25 10.83 35.62 -45.89
C GLY A 25 10.67 36.33 -44.55
N LYS A 26 10.42 35.59 -43.45
CA LYS A 26 10.45 36.14 -42.08
C LYS A 26 11.61 35.56 -41.28
N SER A 27 12.07 36.32 -40.31
CA SER A 27 13.07 35.88 -39.34
C SER A 27 12.45 35.04 -38.22
N SER A 28 13.26 34.19 -37.56
CA SER A 28 12.82 33.43 -36.38
C SER A 28 12.27 34.31 -35.25
N THR A 29 12.68 35.59 -35.20
CA THR A 29 12.18 36.61 -34.26
C THR A 29 10.83 37.17 -34.65
N GLU A 30 10.59 37.45 -35.94
CA GLU A 30 9.29 37.93 -36.43
C GLU A 30 8.22 36.84 -36.33
N VAL A 31 8.60 35.57 -36.51
CA VAL A 31 7.74 34.42 -36.27
C VAL A 31 7.46 34.22 -34.77
N GLY A 32 8.35 34.73 -33.89
CA GLY A 32 8.22 34.56 -32.44
C GLY A 32 8.54 33.15 -31.95
N LEU A 33 9.36 32.39 -32.70
CA LEU A 33 9.59 30.97 -32.45
C LEU A 33 10.33 30.71 -31.14
N TRP A 34 11.19 31.63 -30.69
CA TRP A 34 11.96 31.46 -29.47
C TRP A 34 11.11 31.83 -28.26
N ALA A 35 10.80 30.86 -27.39
CA ALA A 35 10.09 31.12 -26.14
C ALA A 35 10.96 31.93 -25.16
N ASP A 36 12.28 31.79 -25.28
CA ASP A 36 13.30 32.46 -24.49
C ASP A 36 14.26 33.25 -25.41
N PRO A 37 14.17 34.60 -25.43
CA PRO A 37 15.04 35.44 -26.24
C PRO A 37 16.53 35.32 -25.87
N ASP A 38 16.86 34.99 -24.63
CA ASP A 38 18.25 34.87 -24.18
C ASP A 38 18.89 33.60 -24.77
N ALA A 39 18.12 32.52 -24.89
CA ALA A 39 18.56 31.29 -25.56
C ALA A 39 18.94 31.54 -27.03
N ARG A 40 18.21 32.42 -27.72
CA ARG A 40 18.58 32.86 -29.08
C ARG A 40 19.90 33.62 -29.09
N MET A 41 20.13 34.49 -28.10
CA MET A 41 21.38 35.25 -28.03
C MET A 41 22.59 34.33 -27.80
N VAL A 42 22.44 33.31 -26.95
CA VAL A 42 23.46 32.27 -26.73
C VAL A 42 23.75 31.52 -28.03
N MET A 43 22.71 31.10 -28.75
CA MET A 43 22.83 30.42 -30.03
C MET A 43 23.59 31.26 -31.07
N LEU A 44 23.28 32.56 -31.19
CA LEU A 44 23.98 33.46 -32.13
C LEU A 44 25.46 33.61 -31.76
N LYS A 45 25.80 33.68 -30.47
CA LYS A 45 27.20 33.74 -30.02
C LYS A 45 27.96 32.47 -30.40
N LEU A 46 27.37 31.30 -30.19
CA LEU A 46 27.99 30.02 -30.54
C LEU A 46 28.22 29.89 -32.05
N LEU A 47 27.23 30.26 -32.87
CA LEU A 47 27.39 30.28 -34.33
C LEU A 47 28.51 31.24 -34.78
N ASN A 48 28.60 32.44 -34.18
CA ASN A 48 29.65 33.39 -34.55
C ASN A 48 31.06 32.94 -34.12
N GLN A 49 31.17 32.10 -33.10
CA GLN A 49 32.45 31.60 -32.59
C GLN A 49 32.92 30.32 -33.29
N HIS A 50 31.99 29.46 -33.68
CA HIS A 50 32.30 28.10 -34.09
C HIS A 50 31.73 27.73 -35.46
N GLU A 51 30.93 28.59 -36.09
CA GLU A 51 30.19 28.31 -37.33
C GLU A 51 29.20 27.14 -37.24
N HIS A 52 29.02 26.57 -36.04
CA HIS A 52 28.08 25.49 -35.77
C HIS A 52 27.59 25.50 -34.33
N VAL A 53 26.45 24.84 -34.11
CA VAL A 53 25.86 24.55 -32.80
C VAL A 53 25.39 23.10 -32.80
N ARG A 54 25.67 22.37 -31.72
CA ARG A 54 25.24 20.99 -31.53
C ARG A 54 24.44 20.87 -30.25
N ASN A 55 23.32 20.13 -30.32
CA ASN A 55 22.50 19.69 -29.21
C ASN A 55 22.17 20.79 -28.18
N LEU A 56 21.88 22.00 -28.64
CA LEU A 56 21.49 23.09 -27.76
C LEU A 56 20.05 22.87 -27.30
N ASP A 57 19.85 22.80 -25.99
CA ASP A 57 18.53 22.83 -25.39
C ASP A 57 17.88 24.20 -25.58
N VAL A 58 16.76 24.21 -26.29
CA VAL A 58 15.99 25.43 -26.54
C VAL A 58 14.52 25.17 -26.30
N ARG A 59 13.78 26.25 -26.05
CA ARG A 59 12.32 26.20 -25.93
C ARG A 59 11.71 26.99 -27.06
N PHE A 60 10.89 26.33 -27.87
CA PHE A 60 10.17 26.96 -28.95
C PHE A 60 8.73 27.19 -28.58
N ARG A 61 8.22 28.37 -28.94
CA ARG A 61 6.81 28.70 -28.85
C ARG A 61 6.19 28.42 -30.22
N VAL A 62 5.33 27.41 -30.28
CA VAL A 62 4.65 27.03 -31.52
C VAL A 62 3.43 27.91 -31.74
N LYS A 63 2.80 27.84 -32.92
CA LYS A 63 1.69 28.73 -33.32
C LYS A 63 0.51 28.72 -32.36
N SER A 64 0.23 27.59 -31.68
CA SER A 64 -0.81 27.49 -30.66
C SER A 64 -0.50 28.26 -29.37
N GLY A 65 0.73 28.72 -29.19
CA GLY A 65 1.26 29.35 -27.98
C GLY A 65 1.91 28.36 -27.00
N GLU A 66 1.75 27.05 -27.21
CA GLU A 66 2.40 25.99 -26.44
C GLU A 66 3.93 26.11 -26.54
N VAL A 67 4.63 25.78 -25.45
CA VAL A 67 6.09 25.76 -25.41
C VAL A 67 6.56 24.32 -25.54
N ARG A 68 7.34 24.05 -26.58
CA ARG A 68 7.98 22.76 -26.84
C ARG A 68 9.45 22.81 -26.46
N GLU A 69 9.93 21.77 -25.80
CA GLU A 69 11.34 21.55 -25.52
C GLU A 69 12.00 20.89 -26.73
N MET A 70 13.03 21.54 -27.27
CA MET A 70 13.69 21.13 -28.49
C MET A 70 15.19 20.98 -28.25
N ILE A 71 15.77 19.95 -28.85
CA ILE A 71 17.22 19.84 -29.03
C ILE A 71 17.53 20.40 -30.43
N TRP A 72 18.24 21.52 -30.47
CA TRP A 72 18.52 22.27 -31.68
C TRP A 72 20.00 22.20 -32.08
N SER A 73 20.27 21.95 -33.35
CA SER A 73 21.62 21.96 -33.91
C SER A 73 21.60 22.69 -35.24
N ALA A 74 22.71 23.36 -35.59
CA ALA A 74 22.82 24.02 -36.87
C ALA A 74 24.27 24.16 -37.34
N ASP A 75 24.44 24.31 -38.65
CA ASP A 75 25.71 24.60 -39.31
C ASP A 75 25.55 25.81 -40.23
N VAL A 76 26.58 26.64 -40.30
CA VAL A 76 26.70 27.65 -41.35
C VAL A 76 27.19 26.96 -42.62
N ILE A 77 26.48 27.16 -43.73
CA ILE A 77 26.78 26.62 -45.05
C ILE A 77 26.77 27.74 -46.08
N GLU A 78 27.45 27.54 -47.20
CA GLU A 78 27.31 28.40 -48.37
C GLU A 78 26.16 27.87 -49.26
N TYR A 79 25.20 28.73 -49.59
CA TYR A 79 24.08 28.42 -50.46
C TYR A 79 23.84 29.60 -51.40
N ASP A 80 23.91 29.36 -52.71
CA ASP A 80 23.81 30.37 -53.77
C ASP A 80 24.78 31.56 -53.61
N GLY A 81 25.99 31.30 -53.09
CA GLY A 81 27.02 32.31 -52.84
C GLY A 81 26.83 33.13 -51.56
N GLU A 82 25.83 32.82 -50.73
CA GLU A 82 25.56 33.48 -49.45
C GLU A 82 25.72 32.51 -48.27
N ALA A 83 26.15 33.05 -47.12
CA ALA A 83 26.26 32.27 -45.88
C ALA A 83 24.88 32.08 -45.24
N CYS A 84 24.38 30.84 -45.26
CA CYS A 84 23.08 30.43 -44.74
C CYS A 84 23.24 29.50 -43.54
N LEU A 85 22.17 29.35 -42.76
CA LEU A 85 22.11 28.42 -41.64
C LEU A 85 21.25 27.21 -42.03
N ILE A 86 21.79 26.01 -41.93
CA ILE A 86 20.99 24.78 -41.94
C ILE A 86 20.80 24.32 -40.50
N ALA A 87 19.54 24.19 -40.08
CA ALA A 87 19.19 23.85 -38.70
C ALA A 87 18.28 22.62 -38.64
N ILE A 88 18.50 21.80 -37.62
CA ILE A 88 17.66 20.66 -37.27
C ILE A 88 17.19 20.82 -35.83
N SER A 89 15.93 20.46 -35.60
CA SER A 89 15.30 20.52 -34.28
C SER A 89 14.63 19.18 -34.01
N ARG A 90 14.88 18.62 -32.83
CA ARG A 90 14.18 17.43 -32.34
C ARG A 90 13.30 17.82 -31.17
N ASP A 91 12.00 17.58 -31.28
CA ASP A 91 11.07 17.73 -30.15
C ASP A 91 11.34 16.61 -29.14
N VAL A 92 11.59 16.99 -27.89
CA VAL A 92 11.81 16.08 -26.76
C VAL A 92 10.81 16.34 -25.62
N THR A 93 9.78 17.15 -25.87
CA THR A 93 8.77 17.57 -24.87
C THR A 93 8.08 16.35 -24.26
N ASP A 94 7.46 15.52 -25.11
CA ASP A 94 6.69 14.36 -24.65
C ASP A 94 7.61 13.34 -23.94
N GLN A 95 8.81 13.13 -24.48
CA GLN A 95 9.78 12.20 -23.89
C GLN A 95 10.20 12.66 -22.48
N ARG A 96 10.59 13.93 -22.32
CA ARG A 96 11.01 14.46 -21.01
C ARG A 96 9.86 14.50 -20.01
N GLN A 97 8.64 14.80 -20.47
CA GLN A 97 7.46 14.76 -19.64
C GLN A 97 7.18 13.33 -19.15
N MET A 98 7.25 12.33 -20.03
CA MET A 98 7.11 10.92 -19.65
C MET A 98 8.21 10.46 -18.69
N GLU A 99 9.47 10.83 -18.95
CA GLU A 99 10.61 10.50 -18.06
C GLU A 99 10.41 11.09 -16.66
N LYS A 100 9.93 12.34 -16.58
CA LYS A 100 9.62 13.00 -15.32
C LYS A 100 8.48 12.32 -14.57
N GLU A 101 7.38 12.01 -15.27
CA GLU A 101 6.23 11.31 -14.69
C GLU A 101 6.62 9.92 -14.15
N LEU A 102 7.47 9.19 -14.89
CA LEU A 102 7.98 7.90 -14.47
C LEU A 102 8.81 8.04 -13.19
N LEU A 103 9.75 9.00 -13.14
CA LEU A 103 10.58 9.23 -11.97
C LEU A 103 9.75 9.60 -10.73
N GLU A 104 8.72 10.45 -10.91
CA GLU A 104 7.80 10.84 -9.84
C GLU A 104 6.93 9.65 -9.37
N SER A 105 6.51 8.79 -10.29
CA SER A 105 5.76 7.56 -9.97
C SER A 105 6.62 6.58 -9.18
N ASP A 106 7.86 6.34 -9.63
CA ASP A 106 8.81 5.46 -8.95
C ASP A 106 9.10 5.95 -7.54
N ALA A 107 9.40 7.25 -7.37
CA ALA A 107 9.60 7.84 -6.05
C ALA A 107 8.38 7.63 -5.13
N ARG A 108 7.16 7.79 -5.67
CA ARG A 108 5.91 7.58 -4.93
C ARG A 108 5.70 6.11 -4.54
N LEU A 109 6.04 5.17 -5.43
CA LEU A 109 6.00 3.74 -5.14
C LEU A 109 7.01 3.35 -4.07
N TYR A 110 8.22 3.88 -4.14
CA TYR A 110 9.25 3.67 -3.11
C TYR A 110 8.80 4.16 -1.73
N MET A 111 8.23 5.38 -1.65
CA MET A 111 7.71 5.92 -0.39
C MET A 111 6.58 5.05 0.19
N LYS A 112 5.61 4.65 -0.63
CA LYS A 112 4.51 3.78 -0.18
C LYS A 112 4.99 2.41 0.29
N HIS A 113 5.98 1.84 -0.38
CA HIS A 113 6.57 0.56 0.02
C HIS A 113 7.22 0.65 1.41
N GLU A 114 7.92 1.75 1.67
CA GLU A 114 8.55 1.97 2.97
C GLU A 114 7.52 2.21 4.08
N GLU A 115 6.47 2.99 3.81
CA GLU A 115 5.34 3.15 4.71
C GLU A 115 4.68 1.80 5.06
N LEU A 116 4.43 0.97 4.05
CA LEU A 116 3.81 -0.34 4.23
C LEU A 116 4.68 -1.27 5.08
N LYS A 117 6.00 -1.29 4.86
CA LYS A 117 6.93 -2.05 5.70
C LYS A 117 6.88 -1.62 7.16
N ASN A 118 6.86 -0.31 7.41
CA ASN A 118 6.82 0.22 8.76
C ASN A 118 5.50 -0.17 9.47
N VAL A 119 4.37 -0.07 8.77
CA VAL A 119 3.07 -0.52 9.29
C VAL A 119 3.10 -2.02 9.57
N PHE A 120 3.61 -2.83 8.64
CA PHE A 120 3.69 -4.29 8.83
C PHE A 120 4.56 -4.65 10.04
N HIS A 121 5.70 -3.98 10.22
CA HIS A 121 6.56 -4.17 11.38
C HIS A 121 5.85 -3.80 12.69
N GLN A 122 5.14 -2.66 12.73
CA GLN A 122 4.33 -2.27 13.89
C GLN A 122 3.25 -3.30 14.19
N MET A 123 2.57 -3.83 13.17
CA MET A 123 1.58 -4.88 13.34
C MET A 123 2.17 -6.16 13.93
N GLU A 124 3.37 -6.58 13.50
CA GLU A 124 4.04 -7.75 14.06
C GLU A 124 4.41 -7.57 15.53
N VAL A 125 4.87 -6.38 15.92
CA VAL A 125 5.17 -6.04 17.33
C VAL A 125 3.89 -6.10 18.16
N ILE A 126 2.83 -5.39 17.74
CA ILE A 126 1.54 -5.38 18.44
C ILE A 126 0.97 -6.80 18.55
N ARG A 127 1.07 -7.61 17.49
CA ARG A 127 0.60 -9.00 17.50
C ARG A 127 1.35 -9.83 18.54
N ARG A 128 2.66 -9.69 18.64
CA ARG A 128 3.49 -10.43 19.61
C ARG A 128 3.17 -9.99 21.04
N GLU A 129 3.07 -8.69 21.29
CA GLU A 129 2.66 -8.17 22.60
C GLU A 129 1.29 -8.71 23.02
N TRP A 130 0.34 -8.80 22.08
CA TRP A 130 -0.97 -9.39 22.35
C TRP A 130 -0.90 -10.91 22.61
N GLU A 131 0.00 -11.65 21.95
CA GLU A 131 0.28 -13.07 22.27
C GLU A 131 0.80 -13.23 23.70
N GLU A 132 1.80 -12.43 24.08
CA GLU A 132 2.41 -12.47 25.40
C GLU A 132 1.41 -12.09 26.51
N ILE A 133 0.60 -11.04 26.31
CA ILE A 133 -0.44 -10.62 27.25
C ILE A 133 -1.46 -11.74 27.46
N MET A 134 -1.96 -12.35 26.39
CA MET A 134 -2.98 -13.39 26.49
C MET A 134 -2.44 -14.63 27.20
N ASP A 135 -1.17 -14.99 26.96
CA ASP A 135 -0.52 -16.15 27.58
C ASP A 135 -0.20 -15.95 29.08
N CYS A 136 -0.16 -14.70 29.56
CA CYS A 136 -0.01 -14.42 30.99
C CYS A 136 -1.33 -14.59 31.77
N ILE A 137 -2.47 -14.67 31.09
CA ILE A 137 -3.79 -14.83 31.72
C ILE A 137 -3.96 -16.29 32.17
N SER A 138 -4.17 -16.50 33.47
CA SER A 138 -4.41 -17.83 34.04
C SER A 138 -5.76 -18.43 33.65
N ASP A 139 -6.75 -17.57 33.38
CA ASP A 139 -8.06 -17.98 32.89
C ASP A 139 -7.92 -18.53 31.46
N MET A 140 -8.60 -19.62 31.16
CA MET A 140 -8.58 -20.22 29.84
C MET A 140 -9.40 -19.36 28.88
N PHE A 141 -8.79 -18.89 27.80
CA PHE A 141 -9.41 -18.04 26.80
C PHE A 141 -9.42 -18.73 25.45
N ILE A 142 -10.57 -18.78 24.78
CA ILE A 142 -10.72 -19.36 23.43
C ILE A 142 -11.49 -18.36 22.56
N LEU A 143 -10.95 -18.06 21.38
CA LEU A 143 -11.61 -17.31 20.33
C LEU A 143 -12.02 -18.27 19.21
N ALA A 144 -13.30 -18.30 18.88
CA ALA A 144 -13.87 -19.07 17.79
C ALA A 144 -14.46 -18.14 16.70
N ASP A 145 -14.48 -18.62 15.46
CA ASP A 145 -15.14 -17.94 14.34
C ASP A 145 -16.66 -18.14 14.34
N GLN A 146 -17.32 -17.58 13.32
CA GLN A 146 -18.78 -17.68 13.14
C GLN A 146 -19.32 -19.10 12.98
N PHE A 147 -18.45 -20.07 12.66
CA PHE A 147 -18.79 -21.48 12.52
C PHE A 147 -18.43 -22.29 13.78
N GLY A 148 -18.05 -21.62 14.86
CA GLY A 148 -17.62 -22.26 16.10
C GLY A 148 -16.24 -22.91 16.01
N LYS A 149 -15.44 -22.64 14.97
CA LYS A 149 -14.08 -23.19 14.87
C LYS A 149 -13.10 -22.38 15.68
N ILE A 150 -12.31 -23.05 16.51
CA ILE A 150 -11.27 -22.42 17.33
C ILE A 150 -10.25 -21.75 16.41
N ARG A 151 -10.10 -20.44 16.54
CA ARG A 151 -9.09 -19.65 15.81
C ARG A 151 -7.89 -19.31 16.69
N ARG A 152 -8.10 -19.14 17.99
CA ARG A 152 -7.03 -18.83 18.93
C ARG A 152 -7.40 -19.24 20.36
N PHE A 153 -6.40 -19.42 21.19
CA PHE A 153 -6.53 -19.59 22.64
C PHE A 153 -5.22 -19.18 23.31
N ASN A 154 -5.23 -19.05 24.63
CA ASN A 154 -4.03 -18.79 25.42
C ASN A 154 -3.38 -20.06 25.97
N ARG A 155 -2.16 -19.92 26.47
CA ARG A 155 -1.36 -21.01 27.08
C ARG A 155 -2.07 -21.77 28.21
N ALA A 156 -3.03 -21.15 28.91
CA ALA A 156 -3.80 -21.83 29.94
C ALA A 156 -4.59 -23.03 29.37
N VAL A 157 -5.09 -22.93 28.12
CA VAL A 157 -5.81 -24.03 27.45
C VAL A 157 -4.88 -25.19 27.11
N GLU A 158 -3.67 -24.91 26.61
CA GLU A 158 -2.66 -25.97 26.34
C GLU A 158 -2.25 -26.66 27.64
N THR A 159 -2.05 -25.88 28.71
CA THR A 159 -1.64 -26.41 30.02
C THR A 159 -2.73 -27.29 30.62
N PHE A 160 -4.00 -26.93 30.46
CA PHE A 160 -5.13 -27.70 30.97
C PHE A 160 -5.38 -28.97 30.15
N THR A 161 -5.35 -28.87 28.82
CA THR A 161 -5.70 -29.99 27.93
C THR A 161 -4.51 -30.90 27.60
N GLY A 162 -3.29 -30.43 27.79
CA GLY A 162 -2.06 -31.13 27.40
C GLY A 162 -1.85 -31.23 25.88
N LYS A 163 -2.68 -30.57 25.07
CA LYS A 163 -2.62 -30.60 23.60
C LYS A 163 -1.84 -29.40 23.05
N ALA A 164 -1.07 -29.63 21.99
CA ALA A 164 -0.27 -28.59 21.35
C ALA A 164 -1.11 -27.67 20.46
N HIS A 165 -0.61 -26.46 20.20
CA HIS A 165 -1.35 -25.43 19.48
C HIS A 165 -2.04 -25.93 18.20
N ARG A 166 -1.28 -26.65 17.36
CA ARG A 166 -1.71 -27.20 16.07
C ARG A 166 -2.85 -28.22 16.16
N ASP A 167 -3.02 -28.88 17.30
CA ASP A 167 -4.01 -29.93 17.50
C ASP A 167 -5.35 -29.36 18.00
N ILE A 168 -5.39 -28.08 18.35
CA ILE A 168 -6.57 -27.39 18.88
C ILE A 168 -7.15 -26.41 17.85
N VAL A 169 -6.29 -25.64 17.15
CA VAL A 169 -6.74 -24.68 16.14
C VAL A 169 -7.51 -25.39 15.01
N GLY A 170 -8.64 -24.81 14.61
CA GLY A 170 -9.53 -25.32 13.56
C GLY A 170 -10.52 -26.38 14.03
N ARG A 171 -10.39 -26.89 15.26
CA ARG A 171 -11.38 -27.80 15.86
C ARG A 171 -12.67 -27.06 16.21
N ASP A 172 -13.76 -27.82 16.29
CA ASP A 172 -15.03 -27.31 16.78
C ASP A 172 -14.95 -27.01 18.28
N CYS A 173 -15.27 -25.77 18.67
CA CYS A 173 -15.10 -25.27 20.04
C CYS A 173 -15.99 -26.04 21.02
N GLU A 174 -17.25 -26.29 20.67
CA GLU A 174 -18.19 -26.98 21.54
C GLU A 174 -17.80 -28.45 21.74
N ALA A 175 -17.49 -29.14 20.64
CA ALA A 175 -17.03 -30.53 20.71
C ALA A 175 -15.72 -30.65 21.50
N PHE A 176 -14.80 -29.70 21.32
CA PHE A 176 -13.53 -29.65 22.05
C PHE A 176 -13.74 -29.48 23.55
N LEU A 177 -14.61 -28.55 23.97
CA LEU A 177 -14.90 -28.35 25.39
C LEU A 177 -15.58 -29.58 26.01
N LYS A 178 -16.49 -30.22 25.27
CA LYS A 178 -17.17 -31.44 25.74
C LYS A 178 -16.22 -32.62 25.91
N GLU A 179 -15.27 -32.80 24.98
CA GLU A 179 -14.22 -33.82 25.07
C GLU A 179 -13.40 -33.69 26.37
N HIS A 180 -13.12 -32.47 26.81
CA HIS A 180 -12.31 -32.20 28.01
C HIS A 180 -13.16 -31.86 29.24
N GLY A 181 -14.41 -32.37 29.31
CA GLY A 181 -15.25 -32.24 30.51
C GLY A 181 -15.72 -30.80 30.84
N LEU A 182 -15.56 -29.85 29.92
CA LEU A 182 -15.92 -28.42 30.07
C LEU A 182 -17.22 -28.04 29.33
N GLY A 183 -17.93 -28.99 28.72
CA GLY A 183 -19.14 -28.74 27.93
C GLY A 183 -20.44 -29.22 28.59
N ALA A 184 -21.37 -28.32 28.91
CA ALA A 184 -22.75 -28.67 29.32
C ALA A 184 -23.82 -28.08 28.37
N HIS A 185 -25.07 -28.53 28.52
CA HIS A 185 -26.18 -28.15 27.65
C HIS A 185 -26.42 -26.62 27.61
N LEU A 186 -26.43 -26.09 26.38
CA LEU A 186 -26.23 -24.71 25.95
C LEU A 186 -27.44 -23.76 26.09
N ALA A 187 -27.98 -23.59 27.29
CA ALA A 187 -29.10 -22.65 27.50
C ALA A 187 -28.76 -21.38 28.31
N SER A 188 -27.62 -21.35 29.03
CA SER A 188 -27.25 -20.21 29.89
C SER A 188 -25.90 -19.60 29.48
N PRO A 189 -25.77 -18.25 29.44
CA PRO A 189 -24.54 -17.55 29.08
C PRO A 189 -23.40 -17.75 30.09
N ASP A 190 -23.74 -18.00 31.35
CA ASP A 190 -22.81 -18.39 32.41
C ASP A 190 -23.11 -19.83 32.81
N LEU A 191 -22.15 -20.72 32.56
CA LEU A 191 -22.23 -22.14 32.93
C LEU A 191 -21.24 -22.43 34.05
N GLU A 192 -21.74 -22.84 35.20
CA GLU A 192 -20.90 -23.33 36.30
C GLU A 192 -20.87 -24.86 36.31
N LEU A 193 -19.67 -25.43 36.35
CA LEU A 193 -19.49 -26.87 36.29
C LEU A 193 -18.36 -27.35 37.22
N LEU A 194 -18.54 -28.56 37.76
CA LEU A 194 -17.50 -29.29 38.49
C LEU A 194 -16.81 -30.24 37.51
N HIS A 195 -15.53 -30.00 37.24
CA HIS A 195 -14.75 -30.86 36.36
C HIS A 195 -14.40 -32.14 37.10
N LYS A 196 -14.95 -33.28 36.66
CA LYS A 196 -14.88 -34.56 37.39
C LYS A 196 -13.46 -35.08 37.57
N GLU A 197 -12.60 -34.93 36.58
CA GLU A 197 -11.24 -35.49 36.62
C GLU A 197 -10.31 -34.71 37.56
N THR A 198 -10.50 -33.40 37.65
CA THR A 198 -9.62 -32.53 38.46
C THR A 198 -10.24 -32.15 39.80
N GLY A 199 -11.55 -32.36 39.98
CA GLY A 199 -12.29 -31.92 41.17
C GLY A 199 -12.39 -30.40 41.32
N LYS A 200 -12.08 -29.64 40.27
CA LYS A 200 -12.05 -28.17 40.27
C LYS A 200 -13.36 -27.60 39.76
N TRP A 201 -13.76 -26.46 40.32
CA TRP A 201 -14.92 -25.72 39.85
C TRP A 201 -14.52 -24.73 38.78
N PHE A 202 -15.28 -24.72 37.68
CA PHE A 202 -15.10 -23.78 36.57
C PHE A 202 -16.37 -23.00 36.31
N VAL A 203 -16.19 -21.77 35.84
CA VAL A 203 -17.24 -20.93 35.27
C VAL A 203 -16.87 -20.66 33.82
N VAL A 204 -17.71 -21.10 32.89
CA VAL A 204 -17.58 -20.89 31.45
C VAL A 204 -18.51 -19.75 31.06
N LYS A 205 -17.95 -18.68 30.49
CA LYS A 205 -18.67 -17.52 29.97
C LYS A 205 -18.48 -17.40 28.48
N ARG A 206 -19.56 -17.08 27.76
CA ARG A 206 -19.56 -16.92 26.31
C ARG A 206 -19.97 -15.52 25.93
N HIS A 207 -19.12 -14.85 25.17
CA HIS A 207 -19.34 -13.51 24.67
C HIS A 207 -19.31 -13.51 23.14
N ALA A 208 -20.46 -13.28 22.52
CA ALA A 208 -20.55 -13.09 21.08
C ALA A 208 -20.23 -11.63 20.72
N PHE A 209 -19.42 -11.46 19.68
CA PHE A 209 -19.08 -10.18 19.07
C PHE A 209 -19.82 -10.09 17.73
N PRO A 210 -21.01 -9.46 17.69
CA PRO A 210 -21.87 -9.49 16.51
C PRO A 210 -21.32 -8.70 15.32
N ASN A 211 -20.31 -7.84 15.51
CA ASN A 211 -19.64 -7.07 14.46
C ASN A 211 -18.13 -7.00 14.74
N ALA A 212 -17.35 -8.00 14.33
CA ALA A 212 -15.90 -7.82 14.23
C ALA A 212 -15.63 -6.96 13.00
N GLU A 213 -15.20 -5.70 13.21
CA GLU A 213 -15.11 -4.59 12.24
C GLU A 213 -14.33 -4.86 10.93
N VAL A 214 -13.71 -6.03 10.78
CA VAL A 214 -12.82 -6.35 9.63
C VAL A 214 -13.48 -7.29 8.61
N ASP A 215 -14.49 -8.08 8.97
CA ASP A 215 -15.05 -9.12 8.06
C ASP A 215 -16.57 -9.33 8.18
N GLY A 216 -17.26 -8.60 9.06
CA GLY A 216 -18.72 -8.78 9.29
C GLY A 216 -19.10 -10.16 9.87
N SER A 217 -18.12 -11.02 10.13
CA SER A 217 -18.30 -12.34 10.74
C SER A 217 -18.52 -12.21 12.25
N SER A 218 -19.58 -12.82 12.77
CA SER A 218 -19.79 -12.97 14.21
C SER A 218 -18.67 -13.83 14.81
N ARG A 219 -18.02 -13.39 15.88
CA ARG A 219 -17.01 -14.19 16.59
C ARG A 219 -17.46 -14.49 18.01
N GLU A 220 -17.06 -15.62 18.56
CA GLU A 220 -17.37 -16.00 19.93
C GLU A 220 -16.08 -16.06 20.74
N VAL A 221 -16.08 -15.43 21.90
CA VAL A 221 -15.05 -15.58 22.92
C VAL A 221 -15.60 -16.42 24.05
N VAL A 222 -14.88 -17.48 24.40
CA VAL A 222 -15.17 -18.36 25.53
C VAL A 222 -14.09 -18.14 26.58
N ILE A 223 -14.52 -17.79 27.79
CA ILE A 223 -13.66 -17.54 28.95
C ILE A 223 -14.00 -18.59 30.00
N ILE A 224 -12.99 -19.28 30.52
CA ILE A 224 -13.17 -20.38 31.49
C ILE A 224 -12.28 -20.12 32.71
N ASN A 225 -12.93 -19.82 33.83
CA ASN A 225 -12.27 -19.39 35.05
C ASN A 225 -12.37 -20.47 36.13
N GLU A 226 -11.25 -20.79 36.78
CA GLU A 226 -11.27 -21.68 37.94
C GLU A 226 -11.75 -20.92 39.19
N THR A 227 -12.84 -21.35 39.81
CA THR A 227 -13.44 -20.69 40.99
C THR A 227 -13.36 -21.51 42.27
N THR A 228 -12.61 -22.62 42.26
CA THR A 228 -12.46 -23.56 43.39
C THR A 228 -12.14 -22.86 44.71
N SER A 229 -11.11 -22.00 44.72
CA SER A 229 -10.65 -21.29 45.93
C SER A 229 -11.66 -20.27 46.44
N ILE A 230 -12.39 -19.63 45.53
CA ILE A 230 -13.43 -18.65 45.87
C ILE A 230 -14.60 -19.36 46.55
N ARG A 231 -15.07 -20.47 45.97
CA ARG A 231 -16.17 -21.28 46.54
C ARG A 231 -15.85 -21.87 47.90
N ARG A 232 -14.62 -22.36 48.12
CA ARG A 232 -14.19 -22.85 49.44
C ARG A 232 -14.26 -21.77 50.52
N ARG A 233 -14.08 -20.49 50.16
CA ARG A 233 -14.16 -19.36 51.10
C ARG A 233 -15.59 -18.86 51.32
N THR A 234 -16.46 -18.94 50.33
CA THR A 234 -17.84 -18.42 50.41
C THR A 234 -18.85 -19.42 50.96
N GLY A 235 -18.43 -20.66 51.28
CA GLY A 235 -19.26 -21.64 51.99
C GLY A 235 -20.49 -22.13 51.22
N HIS A 236 -20.57 -21.86 49.91
CA HIS A 236 -21.64 -22.39 49.08
C HIS A 236 -21.45 -23.91 48.88
N GLU A 237 -22.31 -24.71 49.51
CA GLU A 237 -22.56 -26.08 49.08
C GLU A 237 -23.04 -26.08 47.62
N ALA A 238 -22.69 -27.13 46.88
CA ALA A 238 -22.84 -27.23 45.43
C ALA A 238 -24.22 -26.74 44.94
N PRO A 239 -24.29 -25.96 43.83
CA PRO A 239 -25.58 -25.48 43.34
C PRO A 239 -26.49 -26.66 43.02
N GLN A 240 -27.76 -26.56 43.42
CA GLN A 240 -28.81 -27.54 43.12
C GLN A 240 -29.06 -27.74 41.60
N ALA A 241 -28.37 -26.98 40.75
CA ALA A 241 -28.38 -27.07 39.29
C ALA A 241 -26.97 -27.26 38.68
N ALA A 242 -26.03 -27.89 39.40
CA ALA A 242 -24.74 -28.27 38.82
C ALA A 242 -24.96 -29.32 37.73
N THR A 243 -24.64 -28.98 36.48
CA THR A 243 -24.65 -29.99 35.42
C THR A 243 -23.38 -30.81 35.54
N GLU A 244 -23.51 -32.05 35.97
CA GLU A 244 -22.41 -32.99 35.98
C GLU A 244 -22.06 -33.42 34.55
N VAL A 245 -20.89 -33.01 34.06
CA VAL A 245 -20.39 -33.39 32.74
C VAL A 245 -19.29 -34.44 32.92
N SER A 246 -19.48 -35.61 32.33
CA SER A 246 -18.43 -36.62 32.16
C SER A 246 -17.75 -36.39 30.82
N ALA A 247 -16.42 -36.41 30.77
CA ALA A 247 -15.69 -36.59 29.51
C ALA A 247 -16.15 -37.91 28.88
N ALA A 248 -16.40 -37.91 27.57
CA ALA A 248 -16.73 -39.12 26.83
C ALA A 248 -15.42 -39.81 26.42
N ASN A 249 -15.29 -41.09 26.77
CA ASN A 249 -14.21 -41.99 26.32
C ASN A 249 -14.12 -42.05 24.79
#